data_AF-A0A5C6CAN2-F1
#
_entry.id   AF-A0A5C6CAN2-F1
#
_cell.length_a   1.000
_cell.length_b   1.000
_cell.length_c   1.000
_cell.angle_alpha   90.00
_cell.angle_beta   90.00
_cell.angle_gamma   90.00
#
_symmetry.space_group_name_H-M   'P 1'
#
loop_
_entity.id
_entity.type
_entity.pdbx_description
1 polymer ?
#
loop_
_entity_poly.entity_id
_entity_poly.type
_entity_poly.pdbx_seq_one_letter_code
_entity_poly.pdbx_strand_id
1 'polypeptide(L)'
;MTSDNSTPGLIARMVRVLLSRQAVRIYWIVNVALLLGLIVWICRDGKFSQAARLTAQLTPWNESNLQYGALPSHLATRVQILHAMITVGLVTAAGIMLSLFWGASPNRSIRSWLALMFALAAWLTLYTSWSDFAWRAQAWRMQTSLPAMEKLATTLLENWPSQDGQLPEIGPFNAYPIGKPRTLMLLTKPKPSGTSVQISTIERGEGDDLFFQLTDNDEGATLARFPQGSEPQAFFSGLEGEYQPVRHRALGQNWFLVQYIYVPILDSTEPRHTF
;
A
#
# COMPACT_ATOMS: atom_id res chain seq x y z
N MET A 1 36.98 -50.20 33.25
CA MET A 1 35.71 -49.50 33.00
C MET A 1 35.97 -48.00 33.12
N THR A 2 36.42 -47.37 32.03
CA THR A 2 36.65 -45.93 31.97
C THR A 2 35.35 -45.26 31.54
N SER A 3 34.71 -44.56 32.49
CA SER A 3 33.56 -43.72 32.19
C SER A 3 34.04 -42.53 31.35
N ASP A 4 33.76 -42.59 30.05
CA ASP A 4 34.03 -41.50 29.13
C ASP A 4 33.02 -40.36 29.40
N ASN A 5 33.37 -39.47 30.33
CA ASN A 5 32.63 -38.25 30.64
C ASN A 5 32.96 -37.18 29.58
N SER A 6 32.61 -37.45 28.33
CA SER A 6 32.67 -36.44 27.28
C SER A 6 31.64 -35.37 27.60
N THR A 7 32.11 -34.23 28.12
CA THR A 7 31.26 -33.06 28.33
C THR A 7 30.63 -32.68 26.98
N PRO A 8 29.31 -32.47 26.92
CA PRO A 8 28.67 -32.10 25.66
C PRO A 8 29.31 -30.80 25.16
N GLY A 9 29.84 -30.85 23.94
CA GLY A 9 30.50 -29.73 23.30
C GLY A 9 29.59 -28.49 23.26
N LEU A 10 30.20 -27.30 23.21
CA LEU A 10 29.50 -26.01 23.25
C LEU A 10 28.31 -25.93 22.25
N ILE A 11 28.47 -26.50 21.05
CA ILE A 11 27.44 -26.56 20.01
C ILE A 11 26.19 -27.31 20.49
N ALA A 12 26.36 -28.47 21.12
CA ALA A 12 25.23 -29.27 21.62
C ALA A 12 24.45 -28.53 22.73
N ARG A 13 25.15 -27.74 23.55
CA ARG A 13 24.51 -26.88 24.57
C ARG A 13 23.71 -25.76 23.91
N MET A 14 24.28 -25.06 22.93
CA MET A 14 23.59 -23.98 22.21
C MET A 14 22.33 -24.50 21.49
N VAL A 15 22.43 -25.62 20.78
CA VAL A 15 21.28 -26.26 20.10
C VAL A 15 20.20 -26.63 21.12
N ARG A 16 20.56 -27.19 22.28
CA ARG A 16 19.59 -27.53 23.33
C ARG A 16 18.86 -26.30 23.88
N VAL A 17 19.54 -25.15 24.01
CA VAL A 17 18.93 -23.88 24.45
C VAL A 17 17.98 -23.34 23.38
N LEU A 18 18.40 -23.32 22.11
CA LEU A 18 17.58 -22.84 20.98
C LEU A 18 16.33 -23.72 20.75
N LEU A 19 16.43 -25.02 21.01
CA LEU A 19 15.31 -25.96 20.88
C LEU A 19 14.52 -26.17 22.19
N SER A 20 14.79 -25.36 23.20
CA SER A 20 14.08 -25.44 24.48
C SER A 20 12.61 -25.02 24.34
N ARG A 21 11.74 -25.50 25.24
CA ARG A 21 10.31 -25.14 25.24
C ARG A 21 10.08 -23.62 25.32
N GLN A 22 10.94 -22.91 26.05
CA GLN A 22 10.84 -21.46 26.19
C GLN A 22 11.20 -20.75 24.89
N ALA A 23 12.31 -21.16 24.24
CA ALA A 23 12.71 -20.59 22.95
C ALA A 23 11.63 -20.79 21.87
N VAL A 24 11.04 -21.98 21.79
CA VAL A 24 9.95 -22.26 20.82
C VAL A 24 8.73 -21.40 21.07
N ARG A 25 8.34 -21.17 22.33
CA ARG A 25 7.26 -20.23 22.67
C ARG A 25 7.57 -18.81 22.22
N ILE A 26 8.81 -18.36 22.41
CA ILE A 26 9.25 -17.05 21.95
C ILE A 26 9.18 -16.97 20.42
N TYR A 27 9.65 -17.99 19.69
CA TYR A 27 9.54 -18.01 18.23
C TYR A 27 8.08 -17.90 17.77
N TRP A 28 7.17 -18.62 18.41
CA TRP A 28 5.73 -18.51 18.12
C TRP A 28 5.17 -17.11 18.37
N ILE A 29 5.45 -16.53 19.54
CA ILE A 29 4.96 -15.20 19.90
C ILE A 29 5.48 -14.17 18.90
N VAL A 30 6.78 -14.19 18.60
CA VAL A 30 7.41 -13.27 17.66
C VAL A 30 6.83 -13.45 16.26
N ASN A 31 6.68 -14.68 15.77
CA ASN A 31 6.17 -14.92 14.42
C ASN A 31 4.72 -14.41 14.25
N VAL A 32 3.85 -14.70 15.22
CA VAL A 32 2.46 -14.21 15.21
C VAL A 32 2.41 -12.69 15.37
N ALA A 33 3.21 -12.12 16.27
CA ALA A 33 3.27 -10.67 16.46
C ALA A 33 3.75 -9.95 15.20
N LEU A 34 4.73 -10.50 14.47
CA LEU A 34 5.19 -9.96 13.19
C LEU A 34 4.10 -10.01 12.12
N LEU A 35 3.38 -11.12 12.01
CA LEU A 35 2.28 -11.25 11.06
C LEU A 35 1.17 -10.22 11.33
N LEU A 36 0.73 -10.12 12.58
CA LEU A 36 -0.29 -9.14 12.99
C LEU A 36 0.21 -7.70 12.83
N GLY A 37 1.47 -7.44 13.20
CA GLY A 37 2.11 -6.15 13.03
C GLY A 37 2.16 -5.74 11.56
N LEU A 38 2.44 -6.67 10.66
CA LEU A 38 2.46 -6.42 9.22
C LEU A 38 1.06 -6.10 8.67
N ILE A 39 0.03 -6.82 9.11
CA ILE A 39 -1.37 -6.54 8.77
C ILE A 39 -1.76 -5.12 9.24
N VAL A 40 -1.44 -4.78 10.49
CA VAL A 40 -1.71 -3.43 11.04
C VAL A 40 -0.96 -2.37 10.25
N TRP A 41 0.29 -2.64 9.86
CA TRP A 41 1.10 -1.72 9.09
C TRP A 41 0.50 -1.45 7.70
N ILE A 42 0.10 -2.51 6.97
CA ILE A 42 -0.60 -2.37 5.68
C ILE A 42 -1.87 -1.54 5.83
N CYS A 43 -2.61 -1.72 6.93
CA CYS A 43 -3.84 -0.96 7.19
C CYS A 43 -3.59 0.54 7.43
N ARG A 44 -2.46 0.91 8.03
CA ARG A 44 -2.19 2.31 8.48
C ARG A 44 -1.30 3.11 7.54
N ASP A 45 -0.31 2.48 6.91
CA ASP A 45 0.68 3.14 6.05
C ASP A 45 0.33 2.88 4.59
N GLY A 46 -0.17 3.90 3.89
CA GLY A 46 -0.51 3.77 2.47
C GLY A 46 0.74 3.72 1.57
N LYS A 47 1.92 4.11 2.08
CA LYS A 47 3.21 3.88 1.41
C LYS A 47 3.73 2.44 1.53
N PHE A 48 3.03 1.55 2.26
CA PHE A 48 3.43 0.15 2.37
C PHE A 48 3.60 -0.51 1.00
N SER A 49 2.68 -0.25 0.06
CA SER A 49 2.72 -0.85 -1.28
C SER A 49 4.00 -0.51 -2.06
N GLN A 50 4.48 0.73 -1.92
CA GLN A 50 5.74 1.16 -2.54
C GLN A 50 6.93 0.45 -1.87
N ALA A 51 6.96 0.40 -0.55
CA ALA A 51 8.01 -0.30 0.20
C ALA A 51 8.06 -1.80 -0.12
N ALA A 52 6.90 -2.46 -0.25
CA ALA A 52 6.80 -3.87 -0.61
C ALA A 52 7.32 -4.16 -2.03
N ARG A 53 6.96 -3.33 -3.01
CA ARG A 53 7.47 -3.44 -4.40
C ARG A 53 8.98 -3.24 -4.46
N LEU A 54 9.50 -2.21 -3.77
CA LEU A 54 10.94 -1.94 -3.70
C LEU A 54 11.69 -3.09 -3.00
N THR A 55 11.14 -3.63 -1.91
CA THR A 55 11.74 -4.77 -1.21
C THR A 55 11.81 -5.99 -2.11
N ALA A 56 10.78 -6.27 -2.91
CA ALA A 56 10.79 -7.36 -3.88
C ALA A 56 11.87 -7.15 -4.96
N GLN A 57 12.04 -5.91 -5.43
CA GLN A 57 13.09 -5.56 -6.39
C GLN A 57 14.50 -5.71 -5.81
N LEU A 58 14.71 -5.39 -4.53
CA LEU A 58 16.02 -5.42 -3.87
C LEU A 58 16.47 -6.82 -3.42
N THR A 59 15.69 -7.87 -3.68
CA THR A 59 16.10 -9.23 -3.28
C THR A 59 17.35 -9.65 -4.06
N PRO A 60 18.30 -10.38 -3.42
CA PRO A 60 19.62 -10.69 -4.00
C PRO A 60 19.57 -11.57 -5.26
N TRP A 61 18.41 -12.14 -5.57
CA TRP A 61 18.14 -12.89 -6.79
C TRP A 61 17.81 -12.00 -7.99
N ASN A 62 17.57 -10.72 -7.76
CA ASN A 62 17.25 -9.76 -8.79
C ASN A 62 18.49 -8.91 -9.11
N GLU A 63 18.91 -8.89 -10.37
CA GLU A 63 20.11 -8.18 -10.85
C GLU A 63 19.99 -6.64 -10.78
N SER A 64 19.00 -6.11 -10.07
CA SER A 64 18.78 -4.67 -10.01
C SER A 64 19.95 -3.99 -9.27
N ASN A 65 20.68 -3.13 -9.96
CA ASN A 65 21.72 -2.25 -9.42
C ASN A 65 21.17 -1.15 -8.47
N LEU A 66 19.94 -1.30 -7.97
CA LEU A 66 19.32 -0.34 -7.06
C LEU A 66 20.03 -0.39 -5.70
N GLN A 67 20.91 0.58 -5.45
CA GLN A 67 21.53 0.76 -4.16
C GLN A 67 20.56 1.46 -3.21
N TYR A 68 20.46 0.98 -1.96
CA TYR A 68 19.64 1.60 -0.91
C TYR A 68 19.86 3.11 -0.74
N GLY A 69 21.08 3.60 -1.03
CA GLY A 69 21.43 5.02 -0.94
C GLY A 69 20.72 5.93 -1.94
N ALA A 70 20.09 5.38 -2.99
CA ALA A 70 19.33 6.16 -3.98
C ALA A 70 17.86 6.40 -3.58
N LEU A 71 17.36 5.71 -2.54
CA LEU A 71 15.97 5.85 -2.11
C LEU A 71 15.79 7.10 -1.24
N PRO A 72 14.65 7.81 -1.36
CA PRO A 72 14.27 8.81 -0.38
C PRO A 72 14.33 8.24 1.05
N SER A 73 14.91 8.98 1.99
CA SER A 73 15.19 8.50 3.36
C SER A 73 13.96 7.88 4.05
N HIS A 74 12.78 8.48 3.85
CA HIS A 74 11.52 8.00 4.41
C HIS A 74 11.03 6.67 3.82
N LEU A 75 11.38 6.35 2.57
CA LEU A 75 11.10 5.05 1.95
C LEU A 75 12.16 4.02 2.35
N ALA A 76 13.43 4.43 2.43
CA ALA A 76 14.53 3.56 2.85
C ALA A 76 14.28 2.92 4.22
N THR A 77 13.86 3.70 5.22
CA THR A 77 13.54 3.18 6.56
C THR A 77 12.41 2.15 6.52
N ARG A 78 11.36 2.37 5.71
CA ARG A 78 10.24 1.42 5.56
C ARG A 78 10.72 0.12 4.94
N VAL A 79 11.49 0.19 3.87
CA VAL A 79 12.06 -1.00 3.21
C VAL A 79 12.96 -1.78 4.18
N GLN A 80 13.80 -1.10 4.97
CA GLN A 80 14.65 -1.74 5.98
C GLN A 80 13.84 -2.43 7.08
N ILE A 81 12.80 -1.78 7.61
CA ILE A 81 11.91 -2.38 8.61
C ILE A 81 11.21 -3.62 8.03
N LEU A 82 10.68 -3.53 6.81
CA LEU A 82 10.02 -4.65 6.15
C LEU A 82 10.98 -5.81 5.93
N HIS A 83 12.20 -5.54 5.46
CA HIS A 83 13.23 -6.56 5.28
C HIS A 83 13.63 -7.23 6.61
N ALA A 84 13.80 -6.44 7.68
CA ALA A 84 14.07 -6.95 9.01
C ALA A 84 12.92 -7.82 9.54
N MET A 85 11.66 -7.41 9.36
CA MET A 85 10.48 -8.19 9.75
C MET A 85 10.42 -9.52 9.00
N ILE A 86 10.66 -9.52 7.69
CA ILE A 86 10.70 -10.74 6.87
C ILE A 86 11.81 -11.66 7.37
N THR A 87 13.01 -11.13 7.61
CA THR A 87 14.17 -11.90 8.09
C THR A 87 13.90 -12.54 9.45
N VAL A 88 13.40 -11.78 10.43
CA VAL A 88 13.04 -12.31 11.76
C VAL A 88 11.88 -13.31 11.64
N GLY A 89 10.90 -13.05 10.77
CA GLY A 89 9.81 -13.98 10.47
C GLY A 89 10.32 -15.33 9.95
N LEU A 90 11.24 -15.31 9.00
CA LEU A 90 11.85 -16.53 8.45
C LEU A 90 12.70 -17.27 9.50
N VAL A 91 13.53 -16.55 10.26
CA VAL A 91 14.37 -17.15 11.32
C VAL A 91 13.50 -17.79 12.41
N THR A 92 12.42 -17.13 12.83
CA THR A 92 11.50 -17.70 13.84
C THR A 92 10.71 -18.88 13.28
N ALA A 93 10.26 -18.84 12.03
CA ALA A 93 9.60 -19.95 11.37
C ALA A 93 10.52 -21.17 11.22
N ALA A 94 11.79 -20.96 10.84
CA ALA A 94 12.80 -22.01 10.81
C ALA A 94 13.04 -22.59 12.21
N GLY A 95 13.15 -21.75 13.24
CA GLY A 95 13.27 -22.19 14.63
C GLY A 95 12.09 -23.06 15.09
N ILE A 96 10.86 -22.69 14.74
CA ILE A 96 9.66 -23.49 14.99
C ILE A 96 9.78 -24.84 14.26
N MET A 97 10.08 -24.83 12.96
CA MET A 97 10.19 -26.04 12.13
C MET A 97 11.26 -26.99 12.68
N LEU A 98 12.47 -26.51 12.95
CA LEU A 98 13.56 -27.30 13.55
C LEU A 98 13.13 -27.92 14.89
N SER A 99 12.36 -27.18 15.69
CA SER A 99 11.86 -27.69 16.98
C SER A 99 10.79 -28.78 16.86
N LEU A 100 10.06 -28.86 15.75
CA LEU A 100 9.12 -29.94 15.49
C LEU A 100 9.85 -31.25 15.15
N PHE A 101 10.97 -31.17 14.44
CA PHE A 101 11.77 -32.35 14.06
C PHE A 101 12.70 -32.81 15.18
N TRP A 102 13.45 -31.89 15.79
CA TRP A 102 14.53 -32.21 16.74
C TRP A 102 14.24 -31.77 18.18
N GLY A 103 13.16 -31.01 18.43
CA GLY A 103 12.84 -30.51 19.77
C GLY A 103 12.24 -31.56 20.71
N ALA A 104 11.93 -31.12 21.93
CA ALA A 104 11.36 -31.96 23.00
C ALA A 104 10.01 -32.57 22.60
N SER A 105 9.70 -33.76 23.13
CA SER A 105 8.47 -34.53 22.83
C SER A 105 7.15 -33.71 22.78
N PRO A 106 6.89 -32.74 23.68
CA PRO A 106 5.62 -31.99 23.62
C PRO A 106 5.51 -31.05 22.42
N ASN A 107 6.63 -30.64 21.83
CA ASN A 107 6.62 -29.78 20.64
C ASN A 107 6.22 -30.58 19.40
N ARG A 108 6.34 -31.91 19.41
CA ARG A 108 6.02 -32.79 18.28
C ARG A 108 4.53 -33.18 18.22
N SER A 109 3.67 -32.39 18.86
CA SER A 109 2.24 -32.67 18.89
C SER A 109 1.58 -32.38 17.54
N ILE A 110 0.52 -33.11 17.20
CA ILE A 110 -0.29 -32.85 15.99
C ILE A 110 -0.85 -31.41 15.98
N ARG A 111 -1.15 -30.86 17.16
CA ARG A 111 -1.60 -29.47 17.32
C ARG A 111 -0.54 -28.47 16.87
N SER A 112 0.73 -28.73 17.18
CA SER A 112 1.85 -27.86 16.80
C SER A 112 2.10 -27.90 15.28
N TRP A 113 1.92 -29.07 14.65
CA TRP A 113 1.97 -29.20 13.19
C TRP A 113 0.84 -28.42 12.51
N LEU A 114 -0.40 -28.57 12.99
CA LEU A 114 -1.55 -27.82 12.47
C LEU A 114 -1.36 -26.31 12.63
N ALA A 115 -0.84 -25.86 13.78
CA ALA A 115 -0.52 -24.46 14.00
C ALA A 115 0.53 -23.94 13.01
N LEU A 116 1.58 -24.74 12.72
CA LEU A 116 2.60 -24.36 11.73
C LEU A 116 2.00 -24.24 10.33
N MET A 117 1.18 -25.21 9.92
CA MET A 117 0.49 -25.16 8.63
C MET A 117 -0.41 -23.92 8.52
N PHE A 118 -1.15 -23.59 9.58
CA PHE A 118 -1.98 -22.38 9.60
C PHE A 118 -1.14 -21.09 9.50
N ALA A 119 -0.04 -21.00 10.25
CA ALA A 119 0.86 -19.85 10.19
C ALA A 119 1.49 -19.69 8.80
N LEU A 120 1.96 -20.79 8.19
CA LEU A 120 2.48 -20.78 6.82
C LEU A 120 1.41 -20.36 5.81
N ALA A 121 0.19 -20.89 5.92
CA ALA A 121 -0.92 -20.50 5.07
C ALA A 121 -1.25 -19.01 5.22
N ALA A 122 -1.20 -18.46 6.44
CA ALA A 122 -1.44 -17.05 6.70
C ALA A 122 -0.34 -16.16 6.10
N TRP A 123 0.94 -16.52 6.25
CA TRP A 123 2.06 -15.82 5.60
C TRP A 123 1.97 -15.86 4.08
N LEU A 124 1.66 -17.03 3.50
CA LEU A 124 1.49 -17.19 2.06
C LEU A 124 0.29 -16.38 1.54
N THR A 125 -0.84 -16.42 2.25
CA THR A 125 -2.01 -15.61 1.91
C THR A 125 -1.67 -14.13 1.94
N LEU A 126 -0.95 -13.67 2.97
CA LEU A 126 -0.52 -12.28 3.05
C LEU A 126 0.42 -11.93 1.89
N TYR A 127 1.38 -12.80 1.57
CA TYR A 127 2.31 -12.60 0.46
C TYR A 127 1.62 -12.50 -0.90
N THR A 128 0.58 -13.29 -1.16
CA THR A 128 -0.13 -13.25 -2.45
C THR A 128 -1.19 -12.15 -2.52
N SER A 129 -1.76 -11.73 -1.39
CA SER A 129 -2.91 -10.81 -1.34
C SER A 129 -2.62 -9.44 -0.70
N TRP A 130 -1.36 -9.13 -0.35
CA TRP A 130 -1.03 -7.86 0.32
C TRP A 130 -1.47 -6.64 -0.50
N SER A 131 -1.41 -6.69 -1.83
CA SER A 131 -1.78 -5.57 -2.71
C SER A 131 -3.27 -5.29 -2.65
N ASP A 132 -4.09 -6.34 -2.62
CA ASP A 132 -5.54 -6.24 -2.42
C ASP A 132 -5.88 -5.77 -1.01
N PHE A 133 -5.14 -6.23 -0.01
CA PHE A 133 -5.32 -5.79 1.37
C PHE A 133 -4.99 -4.30 1.53
N ALA A 134 -3.89 -3.84 0.94
CA ALA A 134 -3.49 -2.44 0.90
C ALA A 134 -4.53 -1.56 0.18
N TRP A 135 -5.07 -2.04 -0.94
CA TRP A 135 -6.15 -1.34 -1.66
C TRP A 135 -7.42 -1.20 -0.81
N ARG A 136 -7.83 -2.27 -0.13
CA ARG A 136 -8.99 -2.25 0.79
C ARG A 136 -8.75 -1.32 1.97
N ALA A 137 -7.54 -1.33 2.52
CA ALA A 137 -7.15 -0.44 3.61
C ALA A 137 -7.19 1.03 3.17
N GLN A 138 -6.66 1.34 1.98
CA GLN A 138 -6.73 2.68 1.41
C GLN A 138 -8.18 3.14 1.24
N ALA A 139 -9.04 2.30 0.63
CA ALA A 139 -10.46 2.59 0.51
C ALA A 139 -11.13 2.86 1.87
N TRP A 140 -10.84 2.05 2.89
CA TRP A 140 -11.36 2.24 4.24
C TRP A 140 -10.91 3.58 4.86
N ARG A 141 -9.64 3.96 4.69
CA ARG A 141 -9.15 5.28 5.14
C ARG A 141 -9.82 6.44 4.41
N MET A 142 -10.16 6.27 3.13
CA MET A 142 -10.82 7.32 2.34
C MET A 142 -12.28 7.52 2.74
N GLN A 143 -12.98 6.46 3.16
CA GLN A 143 -14.39 6.52 3.55
C GLN A 143 -14.65 7.56 4.65
N THR A 144 -13.75 7.69 5.62
CA THR A 144 -13.90 8.65 6.73
C THR A 144 -13.76 10.11 6.27
N SER A 145 -13.14 10.34 5.11
CA SER A 145 -12.92 11.67 4.54
C SER A 145 -14.04 12.11 3.59
N LEU A 146 -14.94 11.20 3.17
CA LEU A 146 -15.98 11.50 2.19
C LEU A 146 -16.89 12.68 2.56
N PRO A 147 -17.34 12.88 3.82
CA PRO A 147 -18.22 14.02 4.12
C PRO A 147 -17.57 15.37 3.88
N ALA A 148 -16.27 15.50 4.14
CA ALA A 148 -15.52 16.72 3.87
C ALA A 148 -15.19 16.87 2.37
N MET A 149 -14.90 15.75 1.69
CA MET A 149 -14.70 15.74 0.24
C MET A 149 -15.98 16.08 -0.53
N GLU A 150 -17.17 15.66 -0.07
CA GLU A 150 -18.44 16.03 -0.69
C GLU A 150 -18.69 17.54 -0.61
N LYS A 151 -18.40 18.17 0.54
CA LYS A 151 -18.51 19.64 0.66
C LYS A 151 -17.61 20.35 -0.35
N LEU A 152 -16.35 19.93 -0.45
CA LEU A 152 -15.41 20.49 -1.42
C LEU A 152 -15.89 20.25 -2.86
N ALA A 153 -16.36 19.05 -3.17
CA ALA A 153 -16.89 18.70 -4.49
C ALA A 153 -18.10 19.56 -4.87
N THR A 154 -19.06 19.74 -3.96
CA THR A 154 -20.22 20.62 -4.17
C THR A 154 -19.77 22.04 -4.49
N THR A 155 -18.86 22.62 -3.71
CA THR A 155 -18.34 23.96 -3.95
C THR A 155 -17.66 24.08 -5.32
N LEU A 156 -16.88 23.08 -5.74
CA LEU A 156 -16.21 23.07 -7.04
C LEU A 156 -17.17 22.88 -8.22
N LEU A 157 -18.23 22.09 -8.05
CA LEU A 157 -19.26 21.92 -9.08
C LEU A 157 -20.07 23.20 -9.28
N GLU A 158 -20.41 23.89 -8.20
CA GLU A 158 -21.16 25.15 -8.22
C GLU A 158 -20.31 26.31 -8.76
N ASN A 159 -19.03 26.37 -8.40
CA ASN A 159 -18.15 27.48 -8.74
C ASN A 159 -16.74 27.00 -9.14
N TRP A 160 -16.64 26.46 -10.36
CA TRP A 160 -15.36 26.05 -10.91
C TRP A 160 -14.49 27.27 -11.29
N PRO A 161 -13.24 27.38 -10.80
CA PRO A 161 -12.39 28.52 -11.12
C PRO A 161 -12.05 28.63 -12.61
N SER A 162 -12.18 29.84 -13.15
CA SER A 162 -11.85 30.15 -14.56
C SER A 162 -10.44 30.70 -14.75
N GLN A 163 -9.74 31.04 -13.66
CA GLN A 163 -8.40 31.64 -13.64
C GLN A 163 -7.61 31.11 -12.45
N ASP A 164 -6.29 31.28 -12.48
CA ASP A 164 -5.38 30.99 -11.37
C ASP A 164 -5.82 31.75 -10.10
N GLY A 165 -5.56 31.17 -8.94
CA GLY A 165 -5.94 31.82 -7.70
C GLY A 165 -5.68 30.99 -6.46
N GLN A 166 -6.48 31.24 -5.43
CA GLN A 166 -6.42 30.54 -4.17
C GLN A 166 -7.84 30.27 -3.66
N LEU A 167 -8.08 29.03 -3.23
CA LEU A 167 -9.31 28.65 -2.54
C LEU A 167 -9.01 28.33 -1.07
N PRO A 168 -9.93 28.62 -0.13
CA PRO A 168 -9.70 28.37 1.30
C PRO A 168 -9.34 26.92 1.63
N GLU A 169 -9.98 25.94 0.98
CA GLU A 169 -9.87 24.52 1.30
C GLU A 169 -8.65 23.83 0.67
N ILE A 170 -8.20 24.32 -0.50
CA ILE A 170 -7.16 23.68 -1.32
C ILE A 170 -5.92 24.57 -1.54
N GLY A 171 -5.93 25.80 -1.04
CA GLY A 171 -4.80 26.72 -1.16
C GLY A 171 -4.59 27.24 -2.60
N PRO A 172 -3.37 27.69 -2.94
CA PRO A 172 -3.07 28.28 -4.23
C PRO A 172 -3.01 27.22 -5.35
N PHE A 173 -3.51 27.56 -6.54
CA PHE A 173 -3.59 26.68 -7.70
C PHE A 173 -3.41 27.43 -9.02
N ASN A 174 -2.99 26.70 -10.06
CA ASN A 174 -3.06 27.13 -11.44
C ASN A 174 -4.23 26.44 -12.15
N ALA A 175 -5.01 27.19 -12.93
CA ALA A 175 -6.16 26.71 -13.69
C ALA A 175 -5.74 26.41 -15.14
N TYR A 176 -5.83 25.14 -15.54
CA TYR A 176 -5.39 24.67 -16.84
C TYR A 176 -6.49 23.89 -17.60
N PRO A 177 -6.59 23.98 -18.93
CA PRO A 177 -5.91 24.95 -19.79
C PRO A 177 -6.50 26.36 -19.66
N ILE A 178 -5.74 27.37 -20.08
CA ILE A 178 -6.19 28.77 -20.09
C ILE A 178 -7.48 28.91 -20.94
N GLY A 179 -8.46 29.66 -20.42
CA GLY A 179 -9.71 29.98 -21.11
C GLY A 179 -10.83 28.95 -20.91
N LYS A 180 -10.51 27.66 -20.80
CA LYS A 180 -11.47 26.60 -20.43
C LYS A 180 -10.85 25.63 -19.41
N PRO A 181 -10.57 26.08 -18.17
CA PRO A 181 -9.90 25.23 -17.19
C PRO A 181 -10.71 23.99 -16.87
N ARG A 182 -10.06 22.83 -16.91
CA ARG A 182 -10.57 21.54 -16.47
C ARG A 182 -9.72 20.91 -15.39
N THR A 183 -8.56 21.49 -15.11
CA THR A 183 -7.60 20.98 -14.13
C THR A 183 -7.16 22.12 -13.23
N LEU A 184 -7.19 21.89 -11.92
CA LEU A 184 -6.60 22.73 -10.90
C LEU A 184 -5.32 22.06 -10.43
N MET A 185 -4.17 22.59 -10.86
CA MET A 185 -2.86 22.14 -10.42
C MET A 185 -2.53 22.84 -9.11
N LEU A 186 -2.52 22.09 -8.00
CA LEU A 186 -2.32 22.67 -6.68
C LEU A 186 -0.83 22.95 -6.47
N LEU A 187 -0.48 24.18 -6.08
CA LEU A 187 0.90 24.58 -5.85
C LEU A 187 1.43 24.11 -4.48
N THR A 188 0.52 23.56 -3.67
CA THR A 188 0.81 22.93 -2.38
C THR A 188 0.17 21.54 -2.35
N LYS A 189 0.42 20.78 -1.29
CA LYS A 189 -0.26 19.49 -1.02
C LYS A 189 -1.31 19.71 0.08
N PRO A 190 -2.41 20.43 -0.21
CA PRO A 190 -3.38 20.75 0.82
C PRO A 190 -3.99 19.49 1.39
N LYS A 191 -4.37 19.60 2.65
CA LYS A 191 -5.15 18.61 3.38
C LYS A 191 -6.47 19.27 3.76
N PRO A 192 -7.55 19.12 2.98
CA PRO A 192 -8.82 19.77 3.26
C PRO A 192 -9.28 19.50 4.69
N SER A 193 -9.84 20.52 5.34
CA SER A 193 -10.28 20.44 6.74
C SER A 193 -11.22 19.26 6.97
N GLY A 194 -10.91 18.44 7.97
CA GLY A 194 -11.70 17.24 8.29
C GLY A 194 -11.38 16.00 7.44
N THR A 195 -10.35 16.04 6.59
CA THR A 195 -9.89 14.88 5.83
C THR A 195 -8.51 14.41 6.31
N SER A 196 -8.18 13.14 6.08
CA SER A 196 -6.77 12.67 6.14
C SER A 196 -6.05 12.78 4.79
N VAL A 197 -6.78 13.18 3.76
CA VAL A 197 -6.39 13.07 2.35
C VAL A 197 -5.58 14.29 1.93
N GLN A 198 -4.47 14.06 1.22
CA GLN A 198 -3.76 15.12 0.52
C GLN A 198 -4.02 15.01 -0.97
N ILE A 199 -4.21 16.15 -1.61
CA ILE A 199 -4.55 16.26 -3.03
C ILE A 199 -3.40 16.99 -3.73
N SER A 200 -3.08 16.57 -4.95
CA SER A 200 -2.08 17.24 -5.80
C SER A 200 -2.72 17.95 -6.98
N THR A 201 -3.78 17.37 -7.53
CA THR A 201 -4.49 17.89 -8.70
C THR A 201 -5.97 17.60 -8.53
N ILE A 202 -6.82 18.51 -9.01
CA ILE A 202 -8.25 18.27 -9.13
C ILE A 202 -8.64 18.45 -10.59
N GLU A 203 -9.27 17.46 -11.17
CA GLU A 203 -9.74 17.52 -12.55
C GLU A 203 -11.26 17.44 -12.62
N ARG A 204 -11.82 18.16 -13.58
CA ARG A 204 -13.23 18.14 -13.95
C ARG A 204 -13.36 17.38 -15.26
N GLY A 205 -14.13 16.30 -15.21
CA GLY A 205 -14.49 15.52 -16.39
C GLY A 205 -15.64 16.14 -17.17
N GLU A 206 -16.34 15.28 -17.91
CA GLU A 206 -17.58 15.67 -18.56
C GLU A 206 -18.74 15.65 -17.54
N GLY A 207 -19.65 16.62 -17.65
CA GLY A 207 -20.73 16.79 -16.68
C GLY A 207 -20.26 17.19 -15.28
N ASP A 208 -20.58 16.34 -14.29
CA ASP A 208 -20.33 16.56 -12.86
C ASP A 208 -19.25 15.63 -12.29
N ASP A 209 -18.41 15.08 -13.17
CA ASP A 209 -17.28 14.25 -12.81
C ASP A 209 -16.16 15.08 -12.17
N LEU A 210 -15.67 14.64 -11.01
CA LEU A 210 -14.52 15.24 -10.34
C LEU A 210 -13.49 14.17 -9.95
N PHE A 211 -12.24 14.44 -10.26
CA PHE A 211 -11.11 13.55 -10.00
C PHE A 211 -10.11 14.23 -9.07
N PHE A 212 -9.96 13.71 -7.86
CA PHE A 212 -9.02 14.23 -6.86
C PHE A 212 -7.79 13.32 -6.82
N GLN A 213 -6.67 13.77 -7.41
CA GLN A 213 -5.45 12.99 -7.47
C GLN A 213 -4.75 12.98 -6.10
N LEU A 214 -4.68 11.80 -5.49
CA LEU A 214 -4.15 11.63 -4.14
C LEU A 214 -2.62 11.69 -4.14
N THR A 215 -2.04 12.24 -3.08
CA THR A 215 -0.58 12.33 -2.87
C THR A 215 -0.19 11.82 -1.48
N ASP A 216 1.13 11.73 -1.27
CA ASP A 216 1.77 11.34 -0.01
C ASP A 216 1.41 9.92 0.42
N ASN A 217 0.63 9.74 1.48
CA ASN A 217 0.35 8.41 2.01
C ASN A 217 -0.56 7.59 1.09
N ASP A 218 -1.41 8.24 0.31
CA ASP A 218 -2.43 7.57 -0.51
C ASP A 218 -2.18 7.77 -2.02
N GLU A 219 -0.92 8.02 -2.40
CA GLU A 219 -0.48 8.18 -3.80
C GLU A 219 -0.80 6.97 -4.69
N GLY A 220 -0.98 7.24 -6.00
CA GLY A 220 -1.22 6.21 -7.01
C GLY A 220 -2.69 5.79 -7.13
N ALA A 221 -3.58 6.53 -6.46
CA ALA A 221 -5.01 6.43 -6.62
C ALA A 221 -5.64 7.83 -6.78
N THR A 222 -6.85 7.83 -7.29
CA THR A 222 -7.67 9.01 -7.51
C THR A 222 -8.97 8.78 -6.75
N LEU A 223 -9.35 9.74 -5.92
CA LEU A 223 -10.68 9.76 -5.35
C LEU A 223 -11.59 10.43 -6.37
N ALA A 224 -12.51 9.69 -6.96
CA ALA A 224 -13.36 10.16 -8.05
C ALA A 224 -14.82 10.24 -7.62
N ARG A 225 -15.49 11.30 -8.06
CA ARG A 225 -16.93 11.51 -7.88
C ARG A 225 -17.60 11.54 -9.25
N PHE A 226 -18.68 10.80 -9.40
CA PHE A 226 -19.48 10.72 -10.64
C PHE A 226 -20.96 11.04 -10.37
N PRO A 227 -21.76 11.39 -11.39
CA PRO A 227 -23.21 11.45 -11.29
C PRO A 227 -23.82 10.14 -10.78
N GLN A 228 -25.02 10.24 -10.21
CA GLN A 228 -25.74 9.07 -9.70
C GLN A 228 -25.99 8.05 -10.82
N GLY A 229 -25.66 6.78 -10.53
CA GLY A 229 -25.82 5.67 -11.48
C GLY A 229 -24.69 5.54 -12.50
N SER A 230 -23.66 6.39 -12.42
CA SER A 230 -22.46 6.29 -13.26
C SER A 230 -21.37 5.45 -12.58
N GLU A 231 -20.53 4.82 -13.40
CA GLU A 231 -19.34 4.07 -12.97
C GLU A 231 -18.06 4.77 -13.45
N PRO A 232 -16.89 4.47 -12.86
CA PRO A 232 -15.62 5.02 -13.33
C PRO A 232 -15.32 4.68 -14.79
N GLN A 233 -15.18 5.72 -15.60
CA GLN A 233 -14.81 5.62 -17.02
C GLN A 233 -13.43 6.22 -17.28
N ALA A 234 -12.93 5.99 -18.49
CA ALA A 234 -11.74 6.68 -18.97
C ALA A 234 -12.03 8.18 -19.15
N PHE A 235 -11.05 9.04 -18.91
CA PHE A 235 -11.19 10.47 -19.11
C PHE A 235 -9.93 11.08 -19.71
N PHE A 236 -10.11 12.19 -20.43
CA PHE A 236 -9.00 12.98 -20.96
C PHE A 236 -8.61 14.03 -19.93
N SER A 237 -7.35 13.98 -19.49
CA SER A 237 -6.84 14.96 -18.55
C SER A 237 -6.67 16.31 -19.23
N GLY A 238 -6.84 17.38 -18.46
CA GLY A 238 -6.44 18.69 -18.90
C GLY A 238 -4.96 18.74 -19.27
N LEU A 239 -4.09 17.90 -18.69
CA LEU A 239 -2.63 17.91 -18.85
C LEU A 239 -2.09 17.03 -19.99
N GLU A 240 -2.92 16.75 -21.01
CA GLU A 240 -2.61 15.92 -22.18
C GLU A 240 -2.49 14.41 -21.90
N GLY A 241 -3.50 13.66 -22.34
CA GLY A 241 -3.51 12.19 -22.35
C GLY A 241 -4.81 11.59 -21.83
N GLU A 242 -4.95 10.28 -22.03
CA GLU A 242 -6.12 9.53 -21.58
C GLU A 242 -5.76 8.73 -20.32
N TYR A 243 -6.62 8.79 -19.32
CA TYR A 243 -6.51 8.00 -18.10
C TYR A 243 -7.53 6.89 -18.11
N GLN A 244 -7.08 5.63 -18.10
CA GLN A 244 -7.96 4.46 -18.12
C GLN A 244 -8.06 3.81 -16.74
N PRO A 245 -9.28 3.51 -16.25
CA PRO A 245 -9.46 2.89 -14.94
C PRO A 245 -9.04 1.42 -15.00
N VAL A 246 -8.04 1.03 -14.21
CA VAL A 246 -7.57 -0.37 -14.10
C VAL A 246 -8.23 -1.10 -12.95
N ARG A 247 -8.50 -0.36 -11.87
CA ARG A 247 -9.07 -0.89 -10.64
C ARG A 247 -9.91 0.18 -9.98
N HIS A 248 -11.09 -0.18 -9.50
CA HIS A 248 -11.91 0.75 -8.75
C HIS A 248 -12.65 0.08 -7.59
N ARG A 249 -13.14 0.90 -6.66
CA ARG A 249 -13.99 0.46 -5.55
C ARG A 249 -14.92 1.59 -5.14
N ALA A 250 -16.23 1.31 -5.10
CA ALA A 250 -17.21 2.22 -4.54
C ALA A 250 -16.93 2.43 -3.04
N LEU A 251 -16.93 3.69 -2.61
CA LEU A 251 -16.72 4.09 -1.21
C LEU A 251 -18.03 4.54 -0.55
N GLY A 252 -18.94 5.11 -1.33
CA GLY A 252 -20.24 5.63 -0.91
C GLY A 252 -21.08 5.99 -2.13
N GLN A 253 -22.18 6.72 -1.93
CA GLN A 253 -22.97 7.26 -3.06
C GLN A 253 -22.06 8.13 -3.92
N ASN A 254 -21.97 7.83 -5.22
CA ASN A 254 -21.26 8.64 -6.22
C ASN A 254 -19.73 8.71 -6.06
N TRP A 255 -19.15 8.11 -5.02
CA TRP A 255 -17.71 8.17 -4.73
C TRP A 255 -17.01 6.83 -4.95
N PHE A 256 -15.87 6.90 -5.63
CA PHE A 256 -15.04 5.75 -5.96
C PHE A 256 -13.58 6.05 -5.66
N LEU A 257 -12.87 5.05 -5.14
CA LEU A 257 -11.42 5.02 -5.21
C LEU A 257 -11.05 4.35 -6.53
N VAL A 258 -10.29 5.02 -7.38
CA VAL A 258 -9.94 4.54 -8.73
C VAL A 258 -8.44 4.59 -8.91
N GLN A 259 -7.88 3.53 -9.50
CA GLN A 259 -6.51 3.49 -9.97
C GLN A 259 -6.54 3.67 -11.48
N TYR A 260 -6.06 4.82 -11.94
CA TYR A 260 -5.90 5.09 -13.35
C TYR A 260 -4.50 4.75 -13.84
N ILE A 261 -4.40 4.35 -15.11
CA ILE A 261 -3.13 4.33 -15.86
C ILE A 261 -3.16 5.41 -16.93
N TYR A 262 -2.01 6.05 -17.14
CA TYR A 262 -1.82 6.99 -18.23
C TYR A 262 -1.59 6.23 -19.53
N VAL A 263 -2.41 6.53 -20.53
CA VAL A 263 -2.24 6.05 -21.90
C VAL A 263 -1.86 7.27 -22.75
N PRO A 264 -0.60 7.36 -23.22
CA PRO A 264 -0.20 8.45 -24.09
C PRO A 264 -1.05 8.41 -25.35
N ILE A 265 -1.52 9.58 -25.79
CA ILE A 265 -2.11 9.72 -27.11
C ILE A 265 -0.93 9.60 -28.08
N LEU A 266 -0.64 8.38 -28.52
CA LEU A 266 0.21 8.19 -29.69
C LEU A 266 -0.50 8.88 -30.84
N ASP A 267 0.22 9.76 -31.53
CA ASP A 267 -0.25 10.47 -32.72
C ASP A 267 -0.70 9.43 -33.75
N SER A 268 -1.95 8.98 -33.63
CA SER A 268 -2.58 8.17 -34.63
C SER A 268 -2.78 9.15 -35.78
N THR A 269 -1.98 9.00 -36.82
CA THR A 269 -2.14 9.67 -38.12
C THR A 269 -3.50 9.39 -38.78
N GLU A 270 -4.45 8.76 -38.07
CA GLU A 270 -5.83 8.64 -38.48
C GLU A 270 -6.65 9.83 -37.94
N PRO A 271 -7.29 10.61 -38.82
CA PRO A 271 -8.12 11.74 -38.43
C PRO A 271 -9.30 11.23 -37.59
N ARG A 272 -9.31 11.55 -36.30
CA ARG A 272 -10.50 11.36 -35.46
C ARG A 272 -11.58 12.32 -35.96
N HIS A 273 -12.68 11.77 -36.44
CA HIS A 273 -13.90 12.52 -36.73
C HIS A 273 -14.36 13.20 -35.44
N THR A 274 -14.24 14.53 -35.41
CA THR A 274 -14.85 15.40 -34.40
C THR A 274 -16.37 15.18 -34.40
N PHE A 275 -16.92 14.80 -33.25
CA PHE A 275 -18.34 14.89 -32.95
C PHE A 275 -18.64 16.16 -32.17
#